data_AF-A0A7C7AHY2-F1
#
_entry.id   AF-A0A7C7AHY2-F1
#
_cell.length_a   1.000
_cell.length_b   1.000
_cell.length_c   1.000
_cell.angle_alpha   90.00
_cell.angle_beta   90.00
_cell.angle_gamma   90.00
#
_symmetry.space_group_name_H-M   'P 1'
#
loop_
_entity.id
_entity.type
_entity.pdbx_description
1 polymer ?
#
loop_
_entity_poly.entity_id
_entity_poly.type
_entity_poly.pdbx_seq_one_letter_code
_entity_poly.pdbx_strand_id
1 'polypeptide(L)'
;MKHKYLKDVATLRLAADKCIGCGRCEEVCPHRVFSVNDNKAHIEDKDLCMECGACAKNCPVNAITVKTGVGCATAVITGWLSGNEPSCDCSSGEECC
;
A
#
# COMPACT_ATOMS: atom_id res chain seq x y z
N MET A 1 -12.09 13.47 -2.94
CA MET A 1 -11.34 12.81 -4.02
C MET A 1 -10.40 11.81 -3.37
N LYS A 2 -10.52 10.51 -3.65
CA LYS A 2 -9.52 9.54 -3.21
C LYS A 2 -8.44 9.52 -4.28
N HIS A 3 -7.33 10.22 -4.05
CA HIS A 3 -6.18 10.17 -4.95
C HIS A 3 -5.57 8.78 -4.84
N LYS A 4 -5.79 7.95 -5.86
CA LYS A 4 -5.10 6.67 -6.02
C LYS A 4 -3.65 6.93 -6.36
N TYR A 5 -2.76 6.10 -5.83
CA TYR A 5 -1.33 6.22 -6.08
C TYR A 5 -1.02 5.72 -7.50
N LEU A 6 -1.09 4.41 -7.72
CA LEU A 6 -0.93 3.75 -9.02
C LEU A 6 -1.58 2.37 -8.94
N LYS A 7 -2.07 1.87 -10.07
CA LYS A 7 -2.79 0.59 -10.13
C LYS A 7 -1.84 -0.60 -10.05
N ASP A 8 -2.11 -1.55 -9.16
CA ASP A 8 -1.42 -2.85 -9.06
C ASP A 8 0.09 -2.79 -8.76
N VAL A 9 0.62 -1.67 -8.27
CA VAL A 9 2.08 -1.52 -7.99
C VAL A 9 2.47 -1.80 -6.55
N ALA A 10 1.55 -1.67 -5.60
CA ALA A 10 1.92 -1.71 -4.18
C ALA A 10 2.38 -3.11 -3.75
N THR A 11 3.45 -3.17 -2.97
CA THR A 11 4.00 -4.41 -2.40
C THR A 11 3.29 -4.86 -1.12
N LEU A 12 2.26 -4.11 -0.69
CA LEU A 12 1.50 -4.37 0.53
C LEU A 12 0.91 -5.80 0.56
N ARG A 13 1.16 -6.51 1.67
CA ARG A 13 0.57 -7.82 1.98
C ARG A 13 0.09 -7.86 3.43
N LEU A 14 -1.01 -8.58 3.65
CA LEU A 14 -1.63 -8.83 4.95
C LEU A 14 -1.78 -10.35 5.16
N ALA A 15 -1.16 -10.86 6.22
CA ALA A 15 -1.30 -12.23 6.69
C ALA A 15 -2.49 -12.31 7.67
N ALA A 16 -3.67 -12.64 7.14
CA ALA A 16 -4.93 -12.64 7.91
C ALA A 16 -4.96 -13.68 9.05
N ASP A 17 -4.21 -14.77 8.90
CA ASP A 17 -3.98 -15.80 9.92
C ASP A 17 -3.28 -15.22 11.16
N LYS A 18 -2.31 -14.33 10.98
CA LYS A 18 -1.57 -13.68 12.07
C LYS A 18 -2.29 -12.46 12.66
N CYS A 19 -3.24 -11.88 11.94
CA CYS A 19 -3.94 -10.67 12.37
C CYS A 19 -4.75 -10.92 13.65
N ILE A 20 -4.58 -10.06 14.65
CA ILE A 20 -5.32 -10.11 15.93
C ILE A 20 -6.42 -9.03 16.05
N GLY A 21 -6.73 -8.31 14.97
CA GLY A 21 -7.82 -7.32 14.96
C GLY A 21 -7.57 -6.05 15.77
N CYS A 22 -6.32 -5.72 16.12
CA CYS A 22 -6.01 -4.63 17.05
C CYS A 22 -6.28 -3.19 16.54
N GLY A 23 -6.77 -2.97 15.32
CA GLY A 23 -7.12 -1.63 14.81
C GLY A 23 -5.95 -0.73 14.40
N ARG A 24 -4.72 -0.97 14.87
CA ARG A 24 -3.59 -0.04 14.65
C ARG A 24 -3.30 0.29 13.19
N CYS A 25 -3.47 -0.66 12.28
CA CYS A 25 -3.24 -0.43 10.84
C CYS A 25 -4.22 0.58 10.24
N GLU A 26 -5.46 0.60 10.73
CA GLU A 26 -6.49 1.56 10.32
C GLU A 26 -6.18 2.95 10.89
N GLU A 27 -5.79 3.04 12.16
CA GLU A 27 -5.46 4.30 12.85
C GLU A 27 -4.26 5.02 12.21
N VAL A 28 -3.18 4.30 11.90
CA VAL A 28 -1.93 4.90 11.42
C VAL A 28 -1.88 5.10 9.91
N CYS A 29 -2.89 4.64 9.15
CA CYS A 29 -2.89 4.74 7.69
C CYS A 29 -3.60 6.03 7.23
N PRO A 30 -2.86 7.08 6.79
CA PRO A 30 -3.49 8.33 6.37
C PRO A 30 -4.35 8.17 5.11
N HIS A 31 -4.11 7.13 4.32
CA HIS A 31 -4.85 6.81 3.09
C HIS A 31 -6.04 5.87 3.31
N ARG A 32 -6.29 5.43 4.56
CA ARG A 32 -7.38 4.51 4.91
C ARG A 32 -7.44 3.27 4.02
N VAL A 33 -6.27 2.64 3.83
CA VAL A 33 -6.11 1.40 3.06
C VAL A 33 -6.76 0.21 3.78
N PHE A 34 -6.86 0.28 5.11
CA PHE A 34 -7.37 -0.79 5.95
C PHE A 34 -8.72 -0.43 6.54
N SER A 35 -9.55 -1.45 6.73
CA SER A 35 -10.68 -1.47 7.67
C SER A 35 -10.51 -2.62 8.64
N VAL A 36 -11.11 -2.54 9.83
CA VAL A 36 -11.14 -3.66 10.78
C VAL A 36 -12.58 -4.02 11.11
N ASN A 37 -12.97 -5.24 10.71
CA ASN A 37 -14.30 -5.81 10.96
C ASN A 37 -14.10 -7.23 11.52
N ASP A 38 -15.03 -7.71 12.35
CA ASP A 38 -14.99 -9.09 12.90
C ASP A 38 -13.63 -9.49 13.52
N ASN A 39 -12.97 -8.56 14.20
CA ASN A 39 -11.63 -8.72 14.79
C ASN A 39 -10.54 -9.09 13.77
N LYS A 40 -10.68 -8.71 12.50
CA LYS A 40 -9.68 -8.89 11.45
C LYS A 40 -9.53 -7.63 10.62
N ALA A 41 -8.30 -7.35 10.20
CA ALA A 41 -8.04 -6.29 9.25
C ALA A 41 -8.36 -6.76 7.83
N HIS A 42 -8.83 -5.85 6.99
CA HIS A 42 -9.07 -6.05 5.56
C HIS A 42 -8.39 -4.93 4.79
N ILE A 43 -7.95 -5.22 3.56
CA ILE A 43 -7.43 -4.21 2.63
C ILE A 43 -8.59 -3.79 1.74
N GLU A 44 -9.01 -2.53 1.86
CA GLU A 44 -10.14 -1.96 1.12
C GLU A 44 -9.76 -1.64 -0.34
N ASP A 45 -8.64 -0.94 -0.51
CA ASP A 45 -8.10 -0.59 -1.82
C ASP A 45 -6.59 -0.49 -1.73
N LYS A 46 -5.92 -1.45 -2.36
CA LYS A 46 -4.47 -1.57 -2.34
C LYS A 46 -3.78 -0.44 -3.12
N ASP A 47 -4.46 0.15 -4.11
CA ASP A 47 -3.93 1.24 -4.95
C ASP A 47 -3.87 2.58 -4.20
N LEU A 48 -4.46 2.66 -3.00
CA LEU A 48 -4.32 3.81 -2.10
C LEU A 48 -3.01 3.76 -1.30
N CYS A 49 -2.31 2.63 -1.30
CA CYS A 49 -1.08 2.46 -0.54
C CYS A 49 0.09 3.16 -1.23
N MET A 50 0.65 4.18 -0.57
CA MET A 50 1.88 4.86 -0.99
C MET A 50 3.16 4.24 -0.39
N GLU A 51 3.07 3.03 0.15
CA GLU A 51 4.21 2.27 0.69
C GLU A 51 5.00 2.95 1.82
N CYS A 52 4.36 3.82 2.61
CA CYS A 52 5.02 4.56 3.70
C CYS A 52 5.51 3.68 4.89
N GLY A 53 5.00 2.45 5.01
CA GLY A 53 5.41 1.49 6.05
C GLY A 53 4.83 1.70 7.44
N ALA A 54 3.98 2.71 7.66
CA ALA A 54 3.43 3.01 8.99
C ALA A 54 2.64 1.82 9.59
N CYS A 55 1.83 1.13 8.78
CA CYS A 55 1.05 -0.03 9.21
C CYS A 55 1.93 -1.21 9.64
N ALA A 56 2.99 -1.52 8.87
CA ALA A 56 3.91 -2.61 9.19
C ALA A 56 4.68 -2.32 10.49
N LYS A 57 5.20 -1.09 10.66
CA LYS A 57 5.93 -0.66 11.87
C LYS A 57 5.09 -0.73 13.15
N ASN A 58 3.78 -0.53 13.05
CA ASN A 58 2.88 -0.49 14.20
C ASN A 58 2.13 -1.81 14.45
N CYS A 59 2.32 -2.82 13.61
CA CYS A 59 1.68 -4.12 13.78
C CYS A 59 2.39 -4.94 14.87
N PRO A 60 1.78 -5.20 16.04
CA PRO A 60 2.46 -5.88 17.15
C PRO A 60 2.77 -7.35 16.85
N VAL A 61 2.09 -7.93 15.86
CA VAL A 61 2.19 -9.35 15.48
C VAL A 61 2.81 -9.56 14.10
N ASN A 62 3.35 -8.49 13.50
CA ASN A 62 3.98 -8.53 12.16
C ASN A 62 3.09 -9.18 11.09
N ALA A 63 1.78 -8.96 11.15
CA ALA A 63 0.82 -9.47 10.16
C ALA A 63 0.84 -8.67 8.85
N ILE A 64 1.51 -7.52 8.79
CA ILE A 64 1.53 -6.63 7.62
C ILE A 64 2.96 -6.45 7.15
N THR A 65 3.19 -6.61 5.85
CA THR A 65 4.48 -6.36 5.19
C THR A 65 4.31 -5.43 4.00
N VAL A 66 5.24 -4.50 3.82
CA VAL A 66 5.32 -3.60 2.67
C VAL A 66 6.79 -3.21 2.46
N LYS A 67 7.25 -3.20 1.20
CA LYS A 67 8.58 -2.68 0.85
C LYS A 67 8.50 -1.16 0.92
N THR A 68 9.17 -0.56 1.90
CA THR A 68 9.12 0.90 2.06
C THR A 68 10.01 1.60 1.05
N GLY A 69 9.50 2.66 0.43
CA GLY A 69 10.23 3.49 -0.52
C GLY A 69 9.29 4.52 -1.14
N VAL A 70 9.83 5.42 -1.97
CA VAL A 70 9.01 6.33 -2.79
C VAL A 70 8.28 5.60 -3.93
N GLY A 71 8.36 4.26 -3.97
CA GLY A 71 7.78 3.39 -4.99
C GLY A 71 7.96 3.95 -6.39
N CYS A 72 6.84 4.02 -7.09
CA CYS A 72 6.66 4.59 -8.42
C CYS A 72 6.43 6.11 -8.48
N ALA A 73 6.83 6.88 -7.45
CA ALA A 73 6.62 8.33 -7.46
C ALA A 73 7.25 9.00 -8.70
N THR A 74 8.39 8.49 -9.16
CA THR A 74 9.03 8.93 -10.41
C THR A 74 8.12 8.72 -11.62
N ALA A 75 7.42 7.60 -11.73
CA ALA A 75 6.50 7.35 -12.84
C ALA A 75 5.33 8.33 -12.83
N VAL A 76 4.80 8.68 -11.64
CA VAL A 76 3.76 9.71 -11.49
C VAL A 76 4.26 11.07 -11.94
N ILE A 77 5.43 11.49 -11.46
CA ILE A 77 6.04 12.78 -11.83
C ILE A 77 6.30 12.84 -13.34
N THR A 78 6.87 11.79 -13.93
CA THR A 78 7.13 11.73 -15.37
C THR A 78 5.83 11.70 -16.18
N GLY A 79 4.79 11.00 -15.74
CA GLY A 79 3.47 11.03 -16.37
C GLY A 79 2.89 12.43 -16.41
N TRP A 80 2.96 13.17 -15.30
CA TRP A 80 2.52 14.57 -15.24
C TRP A 80 3.33 15.50 -16.14
N LEU A 81 4.66 15.33 -16.20
CA LEU A 81 5.53 16.15 -17.04
C LEU A 81 5.36 15.85 -18.54
N SER A 82 5.13 14.59 -18.89
CA SER A 82 5.02 14.14 -20.29
C SER A 82 3.60 14.13 -20.84
N GLY A 83 2.58 14.32 -19.99
CA GLY A 83 1.16 14.26 -20.37
C GLY A 83 0.65 12.84 -20.67
N ASN A 84 1.47 11.82 -20.44
CA ASN A 84 1.11 10.41 -20.62
C ASN A 84 0.60 9.80 -19.30
N GLU A 85 -0.18 8.74 -19.39
CA GLU A 85 -0.62 8.00 -18.20
C GLU A 85 0.60 7.40 -17.47
N PRO A 86 0.74 7.64 -16.15
CA PRO A 86 1.88 7.12 -15.40
C PRO A 86 1.75 5.59 -15.28
N SER A 87 2.75 4.88 -15.80
CA SER A 87 2.85 3.42 -15.74
C SER A 87 4.21 3.03 -15.18
N CYS A 88 4.19 2.24 -14.11
CA CYS A 88 5.31 1.41 -13.73
C CYS A 88 5.05 0.04 -14.35
N ASP A 89 5.72 -0.27 -15.45
CA ASP A 89 5.61 -1.61 -16.04
C ASP A 89 6.28 -2.62 -15.09
N CYS A 90 5.44 -3.22 -14.25
CA CYS A 90 5.79 -4.22 -13.25
C CYS A 90 5.72 -5.66 -13.79
N SER A 91 5.47 -5.83 -15.10
CA SER A 91 5.15 -7.12 -15.71
C SER A 91 6.34 -8.09 -15.81
N SER A 92 7.58 -7.63 -15.55
CA SER A 92 8.81 -8.41 -15.74
C SER A 92 9.41 -9.01 -14.46
N GLY A 93 8.67 -9.04 -13.35
CA GLY A 93 8.86 -10.07 -12.32
C GLY A 93 9.88 -9.82 -11.21
N GLU A 94 10.91 -8.99 -11.36
CA GLU A 94 11.87 -8.76 -10.27
C GLU A 94 12.28 -7.28 -10.26
N GLU A 95 11.79 -6.55 -9.25
CA GLU A 95 12.06 -5.13 -8.96
C GLU A 95 11.21 -4.08 -9.72
N CYS A 96 9.94 -3.95 -9.31
CA CYS A 96 9.30 -2.64 -9.34
C CYS A 96 9.97 -1.74 -8.30
N CYS A 97 10.90 -0.90 -8.76
CA CYS A 97 11.65 0.09 -7.96
C CYS A 97 12.58 -0.48 -6.89
#